data_AF-V5DL41-F1
#
_entry.id   AF-V5DL41-F1
#
_cell.length_a   1.000
_cell.length_b   1.000
_cell.length_c   1.000
_cell.angle_alpha   90.00
_cell.angle_beta   90.00
_cell.angle_gamma   90.00
#
_symmetry.space_group_name_H-M   'P 1'
#
loop_
_entity.id
_entity.type
_entity.pdbx_description
1 polymer ?
#
loop_
_entity_poly.entity_id
_entity_poly.type
_entity_poly.pdbx_seq_one_letter_code
_entity_poly.pdbx_strand_id
1 'polypeptide(L)'
;MEEWDVEDLSMHSELPKSTSFTSFSEETKPTWMKSGLAEEIEAPSFWTQLFAAVHREATERRRTWKEVLIEICVPLMCVACTSLLWCYFGDEYGPEESYVNYTYPLPNTGIIPHSSFFCYNESMINSDGSQNFIPGLLPCSQAPFIADCSGEEDQIPVKGLCTDIKKKPVLSFAGYAMAFLNEIPKLDDIFLLHWAASKQRVSLEYGEAYRDAGIFLVDRLSSLTVTGSLLIGPAANVPPLLVKYFQSASIYFDLVYAGTFDNITELQENIARGGVFAVININAMTAEKFDVEIRMDEKSIPPPGTIINIEYSGGVNGQAGEIYIVSGFLTLQTMLYDFYLKEVKRIPFNKSHFTPYVISMGSIAYSSPKLIHLSGMLVAFAIVLSLMYPVTLLHDVAWWRKSYGFGKSWKLWG
;
A
#
# COMPACT_ATOMS: atom_id res chain seq x y z
N MET A 1 11.36 25.52 17.64
CA MET A 1 12.00 26.69 17.02
C MET A 1 13.47 26.49 17.24
N GLU A 2 14.10 25.76 16.31
CA GLU A 2 15.53 25.52 16.29
C GLU A 2 15.89 25.39 14.81
N GLU A 3 16.75 26.32 14.41
CA GLU A 3 17.19 26.70 13.08
C GLU A 3 18.46 25.90 12.80
N TRP A 4 18.50 25.17 11.68
CA TRP A 4 19.69 24.43 11.26
C TRP A 4 20.39 25.24 10.18
N ASP A 5 21.42 25.96 10.61
CA ASP A 5 22.39 26.62 9.74
C ASP A 5 23.29 25.57 9.06
N VAL A 6 23.46 25.78 7.76
CA VAL A 6 24.28 25.00 6.84
C VAL A 6 25.64 25.66 6.77
N GLU A 7 26.63 25.13 7.48
CA GLU A 7 28.06 25.40 7.21
C GLU A 7 28.92 24.18 7.56
N ASP A 8 29.97 23.99 6.75
CA ASP A 8 31.10 23.07 6.89
C ASP A 8 30.95 21.58 6.54
N LEU A 9 31.14 21.29 5.25
CA LEU A 9 31.92 20.13 4.80
C LEU A 9 32.90 20.58 3.69
N SER A 10 33.98 21.25 4.12
CA SER A 10 35.17 21.49 3.30
C SER A 10 36.27 20.52 3.74
N MET A 11 36.62 19.55 2.89
CA MET A 11 37.94 18.91 2.91
C MET A 11 38.26 18.28 1.54
N HIS A 12 39.24 18.91 0.88
CA HIS A 12 40.28 18.35 0.01
C HIS A 12 39.91 17.53 -1.23
N SER A 13 40.00 18.19 -2.40
CA SER A 13 40.50 17.57 -3.63
C SER A 13 41.86 18.19 -4.00
N GLU A 14 42.93 17.47 -3.68
CA GLU A 14 44.27 17.77 -4.19
C GLU A 14 44.35 17.34 -5.66
N LEU A 15 44.35 18.32 -6.57
CA LEU A 15 44.72 18.15 -7.97
C LEU A 15 46.24 18.37 -8.12
N PRO A 16 47.01 17.41 -8.67
CA PRO A 16 48.42 17.64 -8.93
C PRO A 16 48.62 18.61 -10.10
N LYS A 17 49.36 19.66 -9.77
CA LYS A 17 50.01 20.69 -10.58
C LYS A 17 50.32 20.28 -12.02
N SER A 18 49.90 21.14 -12.94
CA SER A 18 50.47 21.20 -14.29
C SER A 18 51.97 21.49 -14.20
N THR A 19 52.76 20.56 -14.71
CA THR A 19 54.19 20.77 -14.95
C THR A 19 54.37 21.76 -16.08
N SER A 20 54.98 22.88 -15.73
CA SER A 20 55.71 23.81 -16.59
C SER A 20 56.57 23.07 -17.62
N PHE A 21 56.40 23.39 -18.90
CA PHE A 21 57.39 23.11 -19.93
C PHE A 21 58.04 24.44 -20.32
N THR A 22 59.19 24.73 -19.70
CA THR A 22 60.12 25.76 -20.15
C THR A 22 61.27 25.12 -20.91
N SER A 23 61.51 25.67 -22.10
CA SER A 23 62.78 25.76 -22.85
C SER A 23 63.57 24.49 -23.20
N PHE A 24 63.68 24.22 -24.51
CA PHE A 24 64.92 23.86 -25.19
C PHE A 24 64.77 24.29 -26.67
N SER A 25 65.40 25.41 -27.04
CA SER A 25 66.64 25.47 -27.84
C SER A 25 66.43 25.15 -29.33
N GLU A 26 66.44 26.23 -30.12
CA GLU A 26 67.23 26.45 -31.34
C GLU A 26 67.63 25.27 -32.25
N GLU A 27 67.49 25.51 -33.57
CA GLU A 27 67.79 24.64 -34.74
C GLU A 27 66.70 23.60 -35.04
N THR A 28 65.90 23.69 -36.11
CA THR A 28 66.23 23.95 -37.52
C THR A 28 65.02 24.53 -38.26
N LYS A 29 65.23 25.64 -38.99
CA LYS A 29 64.27 26.26 -39.91
C LYS A 29 63.84 25.30 -41.04
N PRO A 30 62.53 25.11 -41.29
CA PRO A 30 62.04 24.83 -42.63
C PRO A 30 61.80 26.17 -43.34
N THR A 31 62.74 26.53 -44.21
CA THR A 31 62.68 27.66 -45.14
C THR A 31 61.62 27.46 -46.22
N TRP A 32 60.34 27.68 -45.90
CA TRP A 32 59.30 27.85 -46.92
C TRP A 32 58.07 28.66 -46.47
N MET A 33 58.20 29.60 -45.54
CA MET A 33 57.18 30.66 -45.38
C MET A 33 57.85 32.01 -45.10
N LYS A 34 58.46 32.57 -46.15
CA LYS A 34 58.68 34.00 -46.28
C LYS A 34 58.11 34.42 -47.63
N SER A 35 56.80 34.60 -47.68
CA SER A 35 56.14 35.41 -48.69
C SER A 35 54.75 35.80 -48.21
N GLY A 36 54.51 37.11 -48.14
CA GLY A 36 53.16 37.67 -48.07
C GLY A 36 52.71 38.07 -46.68
N LEU A 37 52.86 39.37 -46.40
CA LEU A 37 51.99 40.20 -45.55
C LEU A 37 51.53 39.57 -44.22
N ALA A 38 52.18 40.00 -43.14
CA ALA A 38 51.53 40.12 -41.85
C ALA A 38 50.39 41.15 -42.00
N GLU A 39 49.22 40.67 -42.38
CA GLU A 39 47.97 41.34 -42.11
C GLU A 39 47.69 41.11 -40.62
N GLU A 40 47.57 42.18 -39.84
CA GLU A 40 46.95 42.12 -38.51
C GLU A 40 45.52 41.60 -38.71
N ILE A 41 45.33 40.29 -38.65
CA ILE A 41 44.00 39.71 -38.63
C ILE A 41 43.47 39.97 -37.22
N GLU A 42 42.73 41.07 -37.06
CA GLU A 42 41.86 41.28 -35.91
C GLU A 42 41.10 39.98 -35.64
N ALA A 43 41.26 39.43 -34.43
CA ALA A 43 40.56 38.21 -34.05
C ALA A 43 39.06 38.43 -34.32
N PRO A 44 38.40 37.55 -35.08
CA PRO A 44 37.03 37.77 -35.49
C PRO A 44 36.17 37.95 -34.25
N SER A 45 35.28 38.93 -34.29
CA SER A 45 34.43 39.28 -33.14
C SER A 45 33.68 38.04 -32.62
N PHE A 46 33.36 38.02 -31.33
CA PHE A 46 32.60 36.92 -30.71
C PHE A 46 31.36 36.54 -31.53
N TRP A 47 30.65 37.54 -32.07
CA TRP A 47 29.49 37.32 -32.93
C TRP A 47 29.86 36.64 -34.25
N THR A 48 30.98 37.01 -34.86
CA THR A 48 31.48 36.36 -36.08
C THR A 48 31.85 34.90 -35.82
N GLN A 49 32.47 34.61 -34.69
CA GLN A 49 32.80 33.23 -34.30
C GLN A 49 31.55 32.42 -33.94
N LEU A 50 30.59 33.03 -33.24
CA LEU A 50 29.31 32.40 -32.91
C LEU A 50 28.50 32.11 -34.17
N PHE A 51 28.39 33.06 -35.10
CA PHE A 51 27.69 32.85 -36.37
C PHE A 51 28.41 31.82 -37.25
N ALA A 52 29.74 31.81 -37.27
CA ALA A 52 30.49 30.79 -38.00
C ALA A 52 30.29 29.39 -37.38
N ALA A 53 30.25 29.29 -36.05
CA ALA A 53 29.97 28.04 -35.33
C ALA A 53 28.53 27.57 -35.57
N VAL A 54 27.53 28.45 -35.41
CA VAL A 54 26.11 28.16 -35.68
C VAL A 54 25.90 27.81 -37.15
N HIS A 55 26.53 28.52 -38.08
CA HIS A 55 26.45 28.20 -39.51
C HIS A 55 27.04 26.82 -39.78
N ARG A 56 28.20 26.50 -39.19
CA ARG A 56 28.82 25.19 -39.34
C ARG A 56 27.93 24.09 -38.78
N GLU A 57 27.40 24.26 -37.58
CA GLU A 57 26.50 23.29 -36.94
C GLU A 57 25.19 23.14 -37.73
N ALA A 58 24.60 24.24 -38.21
CA ALA A 58 23.42 24.21 -39.07
C ALA A 58 23.70 23.49 -40.40
N THR A 59 24.90 23.65 -40.96
CA THR A 59 25.31 22.96 -42.20
C THR A 59 25.53 21.47 -41.96
N GLU A 60 26.11 21.10 -40.82
CA GLU A 60 26.29 19.70 -40.41
C GLU A 60 24.92 19.03 -40.14
N ARG A 61 24.03 19.68 -39.37
CA ARG A 61 22.65 19.21 -39.14
C ARG A 61 21.83 19.12 -40.44
N ARG A 62 22.05 20.03 -41.40
CA ARG A 62 21.40 19.96 -42.73
C ARG A 62 21.84 18.72 -43.52
N ARG A 63 23.06 18.23 -43.33
CA ARG A 63 23.55 17.00 -43.99
C ARG A 63 23.01 15.74 -43.33
N THR A 64 22.75 15.77 -42.02
CA THR A 64 22.10 14.69 -41.27
C THR A 64 20.59 14.94 -41.09
N TRP A 65 19.89 15.33 -42.17
CA TRP A 65 18.47 15.72 -42.13
C TRP A 65 17.54 14.64 -41.54
N LYS A 66 17.88 13.35 -41.66
CA LYS A 66 17.13 12.24 -41.06
C LYS A 66 17.21 12.24 -39.53
N GLU A 67 18.37 12.62 -38.99
CA GLU A 67 18.62 12.71 -37.55
C GLU A 67 17.88 13.91 -36.95
N VAL A 68 17.93 15.06 -37.63
CA VAL A 68 17.13 16.25 -37.26
C VAL A 68 15.63 15.95 -37.29
N LEU A 69 15.16 15.18 -38.28
CA LEU A 69 13.76 14.75 -38.34
C LEU A 69 13.38 13.90 -37.13
N ILE A 70 14.23 12.94 -36.72
CA ILE A 70 13.99 12.12 -35.53
C ILE A 70 14.01 12.99 -34.27
N GLU A 71 14.96 13.92 -34.16
CA GLU A 71 15.08 14.87 -33.04
C GLU A 71 13.83 15.75 -32.88
N ILE A 72 13.12 16.06 -33.98
CA ILE A 72 11.84 16.81 -33.98
C ILE A 72 10.63 15.89 -33.78
N CYS A 73 10.62 14.72 -34.43
CA CYS A 73 9.49 13.79 -34.38
C CYS A 73 9.34 13.15 -32.99
N VAL A 74 10.43 12.87 -32.29
CA VAL A 74 10.39 12.21 -30.97
C VAL A 74 9.64 13.07 -29.93
N PRO A 75 9.96 14.36 -29.72
CA PRO A 75 9.18 15.23 -28.82
C PRO A 75 7.70 15.34 -29.23
N LEU A 76 7.41 15.44 -30.53
CA LEU A 76 6.02 15.52 -31.03
C LEU A 76 5.24 14.24 -30.77
N MET A 77 5.86 13.08 -30.98
CA MET A 77 5.27 11.78 -30.66
C MET A 77 5.07 11.63 -29.15
N CYS A 78 6.02 12.07 -28.33
CA CYS A 78 5.85 12.09 -26.87
C CYS A 78 4.65 12.96 -26.46
N VAL A 79 4.54 14.19 -26.96
CA VAL A 79 3.41 15.08 -26.68
C VAL A 79 2.09 14.46 -27.14
N ALA A 80 2.05 13.85 -28.32
CA ALA A 80 0.86 13.18 -28.83
C ALA A 80 0.48 11.97 -27.96
N CYS A 81 1.44 11.13 -27.60
CA CYS A 81 1.21 9.98 -26.73
C CYS A 81 0.76 10.39 -25.32
N THR A 82 1.38 11.38 -24.69
CA THR A 82 0.97 11.86 -23.35
C THR A 82 -0.41 12.50 -23.39
N SER A 83 -0.75 13.22 -24.47
CA SER A 83 -2.08 13.79 -24.65
C SER A 83 -3.13 12.70 -24.84
N LEU A 84 -2.84 11.66 -25.64
CA LEU A 84 -3.72 10.51 -25.81
C LEU A 84 -3.90 9.73 -24.49
N LEU A 85 -2.81 9.53 -23.74
CA LEU A 85 -2.84 8.89 -22.43
C LEU A 85 -3.68 9.71 -21.44
N TRP A 86 -3.52 11.04 -21.41
CA TRP A 86 -4.33 11.90 -20.57
C TRP A 86 -5.80 11.90 -20.99
N CYS A 87 -6.12 11.94 -22.29
CA CYS A 87 -7.50 11.81 -22.76
C CYS A 87 -8.11 10.45 -22.43
N TYR A 88 -7.31 9.37 -22.42
CA TYR A 88 -7.78 8.02 -22.14
C TYR A 88 -8.02 7.80 -20.63
N PHE A 89 -7.08 8.25 -19.79
CA PHE A 89 -7.19 8.06 -18.33
C PHE A 89 -8.02 9.15 -17.65
N GLY A 90 -8.00 10.37 -18.18
CA GLY A 90 -8.71 11.53 -17.65
C GLY A 90 -8.29 11.95 -16.25
N ASP A 91 -9.02 12.92 -15.73
CA ASP A 91 -9.01 13.27 -14.30
C ASP A 91 -10.21 12.59 -13.64
N GLU A 92 -9.98 11.99 -12.47
CA GLU A 92 -11.06 11.46 -11.65
C GLU A 92 -11.65 12.58 -10.82
N TYR A 93 -12.93 12.88 -11.04
CA TYR A 93 -13.65 13.88 -10.26
C TYR A 93 -14.52 13.20 -9.21
N GLY A 94 -14.30 13.56 -7.95
CA GLY A 94 -15.15 13.17 -6.82
C GLY A 94 -16.01 14.35 -6.39
N PRO A 95 -17.35 14.20 -6.29
CA PRO A 95 -18.21 15.24 -5.74
C PRO A 95 -17.97 15.41 -4.23
N GLU A 96 -18.53 16.49 -3.67
CA GLU A 96 -18.64 16.62 -2.22
C GLU A 96 -19.56 15.53 -1.67
N GLU A 97 -19.13 14.85 -0.61
CA GLU A 97 -19.88 13.75 0.01
C GLU A 97 -19.93 13.87 1.53
N SER A 98 -21.11 13.61 2.07
CA SER A 98 -21.36 13.43 3.50
C SER A 98 -21.81 12.00 3.74
N TYR A 99 -21.22 11.34 4.72
CA TYR A 99 -21.43 9.92 4.99
C TYR A 99 -22.41 9.63 6.12
N VAL A 100 -23.02 10.68 6.70
CA VAL A 100 -24.08 10.54 7.70
C VAL A 100 -25.43 10.61 7.01
N ASN A 101 -26.16 9.50 7.00
CA ASN A 101 -27.56 9.48 6.57
C ASN A 101 -28.49 9.44 7.79
N TYR A 102 -29.14 10.57 8.09
CA TYR A 102 -30.07 10.68 9.21
C TYR A 102 -31.48 10.12 8.91
N THR A 103 -31.80 9.83 7.65
CA THR A 103 -33.14 9.42 7.21
C THR A 103 -33.25 7.91 7.04
N TYR A 104 -32.20 7.27 6.53
CA TYR A 104 -32.14 5.83 6.29
C TYR A 104 -30.86 5.28 6.90
N PRO A 105 -30.91 4.87 8.18
CA PRO A 105 -29.75 4.32 8.83
C PRO A 105 -29.35 3.01 8.16
N LEU A 106 -28.06 2.89 7.84
CA LEU A 106 -27.50 1.75 7.13
C LEU A 106 -27.37 0.52 8.05
N PRO A 107 -27.24 -0.71 7.50
CA PRO A 107 -27.21 -1.93 8.30
C PRO A 107 -26.16 -1.94 9.42
N ASN A 108 -25.01 -1.32 9.20
CA ASN A 108 -23.91 -1.28 10.18
C ASN A 108 -24.09 -0.24 11.29
N THR A 109 -25.22 0.47 11.35
CA THR A 109 -25.51 1.47 12.40
C THR A 109 -25.95 0.85 13.73
N GLY A 110 -26.01 -0.48 13.82
CA GLY A 110 -26.42 -1.19 15.05
C GLY A 110 -27.90 -1.48 15.19
N ILE A 111 -28.72 -0.96 14.28
CA ILE A 111 -30.18 -1.11 14.35
C ILE A 111 -30.60 -2.55 14.11
N ILE A 112 -29.87 -3.26 13.24
CA ILE A 112 -30.13 -4.66 12.93
C ILE A 112 -28.86 -5.45 13.32
N PRO A 113 -28.95 -6.38 14.29
CA PRO A 113 -27.80 -7.17 14.67
C PRO A 113 -27.36 -8.06 13.51
N HIS A 114 -26.05 -8.16 13.25
CA HIS A 114 -25.53 -8.93 12.12
C HIS A 114 -25.89 -10.41 12.24
N SER A 115 -25.91 -10.95 13.46
CA SER A 115 -26.41 -12.30 13.78
C SER A 115 -27.79 -12.64 13.19
N SER A 116 -28.66 -11.65 12.95
CA SER A 116 -29.99 -11.88 12.36
C SER A 116 -29.98 -12.32 10.90
N PHE A 117 -28.84 -12.26 10.22
CA PHE A 117 -28.65 -12.75 8.85
C PHE A 117 -28.03 -14.16 8.80
N PHE A 118 -27.86 -14.78 9.96
CA PHE A 118 -27.29 -16.11 10.11
C PHE A 118 -28.30 -17.07 10.73
N CYS A 119 -28.21 -18.33 10.36
CA CYS A 119 -28.93 -19.43 10.98
C CYS A 119 -28.06 -20.67 10.96
N TYR A 120 -28.45 -21.71 11.70
CA TYR A 120 -27.76 -23.00 11.65
C TYR A 120 -28.62 -24.07 10.99
N ASN A 121 -27.96 -24.98 10.27
CA ASN A 121 -28.60 -26.14 9.67
C ASN A 121 -28.87 -27.21 10.71
N GLU A 122 -30.13 -27.33 11.15
CA GLU A 122 -30.57 -28.31 12.15
C GLU A 122 -30.62 -29.75 11.63
N SER A 123 -30.63 -29.95 10.30
CA SER A 123 -30.65 -31.29 9.69
C SER A 123 -29.28 -31.96 9.70
N MET A 124 -28.21 -31.23 10.03
CA MET A 124 -26.88 -31.78 10.17
C MET A 124 -26.71 -32.49 11.51
N ILE A 125 -26.02 -33.63 11.46
CA ILE A 125 -25.61 -34.40 12.63
C ILE A 125 -24.11 -34.23 12.79
N ASN A 126 -23.68 -33.85 13.99
CA ASN A 126 -22.28 -33.69 14.33
C ASN A 126 -21.57 -35.05 14.40
N SER A 127 -20.24 -35.05 14.38
CA SER A 127 -19.44 -36.30 14.43
C SER A 127 -19.66 -37.12 15.70
N ASP A 128 -20.16 -36.50 16.77
CA ASP A 128 -20.53 -37.13 18.03
C ASP A 128 -21.97 -37.70 18.03
N GLY A 129 -22.70 -37.58 16.92
CA GLY A 129 -24.09 -38.02 16.78
C GLY A 129 -25.11 -37.04 17.36
N SER A 130 -24.69 -35.90 17.91
CA SER A 130 -25.59 -34.85 18.39
C SER A 130 -26.21 -34.06 17.23
N GLN A 131 -27.39 -33.48 17.47
CA GLN A 131 -27.97 -32.53 16.53
C GLN A 131 -27.09 -31.27 16.48
N ASN A 132 -26.87 -30.76 15.27
CA ASN A 132 -26.11 -29.54 15.11
C ASN A 132 -26.80 -28.35 15.81
N PHE A 133 -26.02 -27.60 16.57
CA PHE A 133 -26.49 -26.44 17.32
C PHE A 133 -25.37 -25.40 17.37
N ILE A 134 -25.68 -24.18 16.93
CA ILE A 134 -24.80 -23.03 17.07
C ILE A 134 -25.45 -22.07 18.07
N PRO A 135 -24.85 -21.86 19.26
CA PRO A 135 -25.37 -20.95 20.27
C PRO A 135 -25.65 -19.56 19.70
N GLY A 136 -26.75 -18.92 20.09
CA GLY A 136 -27.11 -17.56 19.67
C GLY A 136 -27.74 -17.46 18.27
N LEU A 137 -27.80 -18.54 17.49
CA LEU A 137 -28.47 -18.57 16.18
C LEU A 137 -29.79 -19.35 16.23
N LEU A 138 -30.71 -18.99 15.35
CA LEU A 138 -31.96 -19.73 15.12
C LEU A 138 -31.72 -20.87 14.11
N PRO A 139 -32.48 -21.97 14.17
CA PRO A 139 -32.45 -22.97 13.12
C PRO A 139 -32.98 -22.37 11.81
N CYS A 140 -32.41 -22.78 10.67
CA CYS A 140 -32.79 -22.24 9.37
C CYS A 140 -34.26 -22.50 8.97
N SER A 141 -34.94 -23.46 9.61
CA SER A 141 -36.38 -23.68 9.45
C SER A 141 -37.24 -22.56 10.05
N GLN A 142 -36.70 -21.81 11.02
CA GLN A 142 -37.36 -20.70 11.70
C GLN A 142 -36.80 -19.33 11.25
N ALA A 143 -35.80 -19.32 10.38
CA ALA A 143 -35.21 -18.09 9.88
C ALA A 143 -36.21 -17.33 8.96
N PRO A 144 -36.28 -15.99 9.04
CA PRO A 144 -37.20 -15.19 8.23
C PRO A 144 -36.70 -14.99 6.78
N PHE A 145 -35.72 -15.79 6.34
CA PHE A 145 -35.07 -15.68 5.04
C PHE A 145 -34.70 -17.06 4.49
N ILE A 146 -34.35 -17.09 3.20
CA ILE A 146 -33.88 -18.32 2.55
C ILE A 146 -32.37 -18.41 2.79
N ALA A 147 -31.96 -19.48 3.46
CA ALA A 147 -30.59 -19.69 3.86
C ALA A 147 -29.76 -20.41 2.78
N ASP A 148 -28.52 -19.98 2.61
CA ASP A 148 -27.47 -20.71 1.91
C ASP A 148 -26.46 -21.25 2.91
N CYS A 149 -26.32 -22.57 2.91
CA CYS A 149 -25.43 -23.34 3.76
C CYS A 149 -24.24 -23.91 2.97
N SER A 150 -24.10 -23.58 1.68
CA SER A 150 -23.01 -24.06 0.83
C SER A 150 -21.66 -23.41 1.17
N GLY A 151 -20.57 -24.08 0.81
CA GLY A 151 -19.21 -23.65 1.12
C GLY A 151 -18.47 -24.64 2.01
N GLU A 152 -17.19 -24.39 2.23
CA GLU A 152 -16.33 -25.26 3.03
C GLU A 152 -16.26 -24.77 4.47
N GLU A 153 -16.31 -25.69 5.43
CA GLU A 153 -16.32 -25.34 6.86
C GLU A 153 -15.08 -25.83 7.60
N ASP A 154 -14.02 -26.20 6.88
CA ASP A 154 -12.84 -26.84 7.47
C ASP A 154 -11.95 -25.86 8.26
N GLN A 155 -12.07 -24.57 7.96
CA GLN A 155 -11.29 -23.50 8.58
C GLN A 155 -12.06 -22.73 9.68
N ILE A 156 -13.24 -23.22 10.06
CA ILE A 156 -14.10 -22.59 11.06
C ILE A 156 -14.43 -23.58 12.20
N PRO A 157 -14.62 -23.10 13.44
CA PRO A 157 -14.84 -23.97 14.59
C PRO A 157 -16.26 -24.53 14.69
N VAL A 158 -17.18 -24.10 13.82
CA VAL A 158 -18.59 -24.50 13.81
C VAL A 158 -18.97 -25.19 12.50
N LYS A 159 -19.98 -26.07 12.54
CA LYS A 159 -20.51 -26.74 11.36
C LYS A 159 -21.97 -26.36 11.11
N GLY A 160 -22.38 -26.36 9.85
CA GLY A 160 -23.73 -26.03 9.42
C GLY A 160 -24.11 -24.55 9.57
N LEU A 161 -23.14 -23.63 9.47
CA LEU A 161 -23.40 -22.18 9.50
C LEU A 161 -24.01 -21.74 8.17
N CYS A 162 -25.15 -21.05 8.18
CA CYS A 162 -25.82 -20.61 6.96
C CYS A 162 -26.09 -19.10 6.97
N THR A 163 -26.23 -18.52 5.79
CA THR A 163 -26.37 -17.07 5.59
C THR A 163 -27.55 -16.71 4.70
N ASP A 164 -28.09 -15.50 4.83
CA ASP A 164 -29.15 -14.99 3.94
C ASP A 164 -28.64 -14.79 2.49
N ILE A 165 -29.28 -15.50 1.54
CA ILE A 165 -28.98 -15.42 0.09
C ILE A 165 -29.19 -14.00 -0.46
N LYS A 166 -30.21 -13.29 0.01
CA LYS A 166 -30.62 -12.00 -0.53
C LYS A 166 -29.76 -10.87 0.00
N LYS A 167 -29.49 -10.88 1.31
CA LYS A 167 -28.82 -9.78 2.01
C LYS A 167 -27.31 -9.95 2.17
N LYS A 168 -26.75 -11.09 1.77
CA LYS A 168 -25.30 -11.39 1.69
C LYS A 168 -24.49 -10.65 2.78
N PRO A 169 -24.61 -11.08 4.05
CA PRO A 169 -24.18 -10.28 5.21
C PRO A 169 -22.70 -9.87 5.16
N VAL A 170 -21.82 -10.74 4.65
CA VAL A 170 -20.39 -10.46 4.48
C VAL A 170 -20.14 -9.27 3.54
N LEU A 171 -20.71 -9.31 2.33
CA LEU A 171 -20.54 -8.24 1.33
C LEU A 171 -21.23 -6.95 1.77
N SER A 172 -22.41 -7.07 2.39
CA SER A 172 -23.14 -5.94 2.96
C SER A 172 -22.31 -5.24 4.03
N PHE A 173 -21.77 -5.99 5.00
CA PHE A 173 -20.94 -5.46 6.06
C PHE A 173 -19.68 -4.78 5.51
N ALA A 174 -18.92 -5.47 4.65
CA ALA A 174 -17.71 -4.91 4.04
C ALA A 174 -17.99 -3.69 3.15
N GLY A 175 -19.14 -3.65 2.48
CA GLY A 175 -19.57 -2.53 1.64
C GLY A 175 -19.97 -1.31 2.48
N TYR A 176 -20.84 -1.50 3.47
CA TYR A 176 -21.31 -0.42 4.35
C TYR A 176 -20.28 0.02 5.39
N ALA A 177 -19.23 -0.75 5.63
CA ALA A 177 -18.08 -0.31 6.42
C ALA A 177 -17.35 0.86 5.75
N MET A 178 -17.43 0.97 4.41
CA MET A 178 -16.79 2.04 3.65
C MET A 178 -17.49 3.37 3.88
N ALA A 179 -16.76 4.37 4.36
CA ALA A 179 -17.21 5.74 4.54
C ALA A 179 -18.30 6.00 5.59
N PHE A 180 -19.33 5.17 5.64
CA PHE A 180 -20.57 5.40 6.38
C PHE A 180 -20.42 5.29 7.89
N LEU A 181 -21.47 5.73 8.60
CA LEU A 181 -21.57 5.55 10.04
C LEU A 181 -21.66 4.06 10.39
N ASN A 182 -20.70 3.59 11.19
CA ASN A 182 -20.61 2.22 11.67
C ASN A 182 -20.60 2.22 13.19
N GLU A 183 -21.47 1.41 13.81
CA GLU A 183 -21.25 0.97 15.19
C GLU A 183 -20.05 0.01 15.17
N ILE A 184 -19.18 0.08 16.18
CA ILE A 184 -18.16 -0.97 16.36
C ILE A 184 -18.89 -2.28 16.68
N PRO A 185 -18.79 -3.31 15.81
CA PRO A 185 -19.60 -4.52 15.98
C PRO A 185 -19.20 -5.29 17.24
N LYS A 186 -20.13 -6.09 17.76
CA LYS A 186 -19.85 -7.02 18.84
C LYS A 186 -18.92 -8.13 18.37
N LEU A 187 -18.18 -8.71 19.29
CA LEU A 187 -17.21 -9.76 18.98
C LEU A 187 -17.88 -10.99 18.34
N ASP A 188 -19.09 -11.35 18.79
CA ASP A 188 -19.85 -12.46 18.19
C ASP A 188 -20.23 -12.20 16.72
N ASP A 189 -20.60 -10.94 16.39
CA ASP A 189 -20.93 -10.56 15.02
C ASP A 189 -19.69 -10.62 14.12
N ILE A 190 -18.53 -10.16 14.62
CA ILE A 190 -17.24 -10.27 13.90
C ILE A 190 -16.92 -11.73 13.60
N PHE A 191 -17.01 -12.63 14.58
CA PHE A 191 -16.72 -14.05 14.35
C PHE A 191 -17.65 -14.67 13.32
N LEU A 192 -18.96 -14.41 13.38
CA LEU A 192 -19.91 -14.90 12.38
C LEU A 192 -19.59 -14.39 10.97
N LEU A 193 -19.26 -13.10 10.85
CA LEU A 193 -18.89 -12.49 9.58
C LEU A 193 -17.61 -13.09 9.01
N HIS A 194 -16.58 -13.29 9.84
CA HIS A 194 -15.31 -13.89 9.42
C HIS A 194 -15.47 -15.36 9.04
N TRP A 195 -16.21 -16.14 9.84
CA TRP A 195 -16.47 -17.55 9.52
C TRP A 195 -17.28 -17.70 8.23
N ALA A 196 -18.27 -16.83 7.99
CA ALA A 196 -19.03 -16.84 6.76
C ALA A 196 -18.19 -16.42 5.54
N ALA A 197 -17.31 -15.43 5.69
CA ALA A 197 -16.41 -15.00 4.63
C ALA A 197 -15.41 -16.10 4.25
N SER A 198 -14.82 -16.76 5.25
CA SER A 198 -13.95 -17.92 5.07
C SER A 198 -14.69 -19.07 4.38
N LYS A 199 -15.90 -19.39 4.84
CA LYS A 199 -16.75 -20.44 4.26
C LYS A 199 -17.07 -20.21 2.78
N GLN A 200 -17.40 -18.98 2.42
CA GLN A 200 -17.72 -18.58 1.06
C GLN A 200 -16.47 -18.33 0.20
N ARG A 201 -15.26 -18.42 0.79
CA ARG A 201 -13.98 -18.07 0.15
C ARG A 201 -14.05 -16.74 -0.58
N VAL A 202 -14.62 -15.73 0.09
CA VAL A 202 -14.81 -14.41 -0.50
C VAL A 202 -13.44 -13.77 -0.74
N SER A 203 -12.93 -13.85 -1.96
CA SER A 203 -11.68 -13.25 -2.40
C SER A 203 -11.95 -12.34 -3.60
N LEU A 204 -11.21 -11.23 -3.72
CA LEU A 204 -11.22 -10.45 -4.95
C LEU A 204 -10.37 -11.17 -6.01
N GLU A 205 -11.01 -11.49 -7.13
CA GLU A 205 -10.42 -12.09 -8.34
C GLU A 205 -9.22 -11.28 -8.88
N TYR A 206 -9.19 -9.96 -8.63
CA TYR A 206 -8.10 -9.08 -9.04
C TYR A 206 -6.86 -9.14 -8.12
N GLY A 207 -6.99 -9.59 -6.88
CA GLY A 207 -5.87 -9.65 -5.92
C GLY A 207 -4.81 -10.68 -6.30
N GLU A 208 -5.19 -11.74 -7.03
CA GLU A 208 -4.29 -12.82 -7.41
C GLU A 208 -3.21 -12.36 -8.39
N ALA A 209 -3.57 -11.54 -9.39
CA ALA A 209 -2.61 -10.99 -10.35
C ALA A 209 -1.59 -10.02 -9.71
N TYR A 210 -2.03 -9.22 -8.74
CA TYR A 210 -1.13 -8.35 -7.96
C TYR A 210 -0.25 -9.16 -7.02
N ARG A 211 -0.80 -10.22 -6.40
CA ARG A 211 -0.05 -11.12 -5.52
C ARG A 211 1.04 -11.88 -6.27
N ASP A 212 0.77 -12.31 -7.50
CA ASP A 212 1.76 -12.94 -8.38
C ASP A 212 2.87 -11.96 -8.79
N ALA A 213 2.58 -10.65 -8.81
CA ALA A 213 3.55 -9.58 -8.99
C ALA A 213 4.28 -9.18 -7.67
N GLY A 214 4.01 -9.86 -6.55
CA GLY A 214 4.59 -9.56 -5.24
C GLY A 214 3.96 -8.34 -4.54
N ILE A 215 2.82 -7.86 -5.02
CA ILE A 215 2.09 -6.72 -4.46
C ILE A 215 0.93 -7.27 -3.61
N PHE A 216 1.08 -7.15 -2.29
CA PHE A 216 0.05 -7.55 -1.33
C PHE A 216 -0.84 -6.35 -1.01
N LEU A 217 -2.04 -6.32 -1.58
CA LEU A 217 -3.06 -5.33 -1.24
C LEU A 217 -4.00 -5.94 -0.20
N VAL A 218 -3.96 -5.40 1.01
CA VAL A 218 -4.94 -5.74 2.06
C VAL A 218 -6.22 -4.97 1.77
N ASP A 219 -7.33 -5.68 1.65
CA ASP A 219 -8.65 -5.10 1.45
C ASP A 219 -9.65 -5.60 2.52
N ARG A 220 -10.83 -4.99 2.57
CA ARG A 220 -11.87 -5.34 3.54
C ARG A 220 -12.36 -6.79 3.42
N LEU A 221 -12.44 -7.35 2.22
CA LEU A 221 -12.94 -8.71 2.00
C LEU A 221 -11.89 -9.74 2.41
N SER A 222 -10.64 -9.56 1.98
CA SER A 222 -9.49 -10.36 2.38
C SER A 222 -9.32 -10.35 3.91
N SER A 223 -9.53 -9.21 4.56
CA SER A 223 -9.52 -9.11 6.02
C SER A 223 -10.58 -9.97 6.71
N LEU A 224 -11.78 -10.12 6.12
CA LEU A 224 -12.84 -10.98 6.69
C LEU A 224 -12.52 -12.46 6.54
N THR A 225 -11.68 -12.85 5.57
CA THR A 225 -11.36 -14.27 5.39
C THR A 225 -10.43 -14.84 6.47
N VAL A 226 -9.80 -13.98 7.28
CA VAL A 226 -8.90 -14.41 8.34
C VAL A 226 -9.69 -14.97 9.51
N THR A 227 -9.56 -16.28 9.73
CA THR A 227 -10.16 -17.00 10.85
C THR A 227 -9.07 -17.70 11.65
N GLY A 228 -9.40 -18.08 12.89
CA GLY A 228 -8.53 -18.91 13.70
C GLY A 228 -8.57 -18.57 15.17
N SER A 229 -7.46 -18.91 15.83
CA SER A 229 -7.32 -18.82 17.28
C SER A 229 -7.04 -17.41 17.78
N LEU A 230 -7.57 -17.08 18.95
CA LEU A 230 -7.25 -15.89 19.72
C LEU A 230 -6.35 -16.27 20.89
N LEU A 231 -5.16 -15.68 20.94
CA LEU A 231 -4.16 -15.91 21.98
C LEU A 231 -4.00 -14.65 22.83
N ILE A 232 -3.86 -14.82 24.14
CA ILE A 232 -3.65 -13.71 25.09
C ILE A 232 -2.38 -14.00 25.88
N GLY A 233 -1.57 -13.00 26.22
CA GLY A 233 -0.37 -13.24 27.03
C GLY A 233 0.50 -11.99 27.15
N PRO A 234 1.69 -12.08 27.76
CA PRO A 234 2.19 -13.22 28.52
C PRO A 234 1.40 -13.43 29.83
N ALA A 235 1.19 -14.67 30.28
CA ALA A 235 0.28 -14.98 31.40
C ALA A 235 0.59 -14.23 32.69
N ALA A 236 1.85 -13.91 32.96
CA ALA A 236 2.29 -13.11 34.10
C ALA A 236 1.61 -11.72 34.16
N ASN A 237 1.25 -11.16 33.01
CA ASN A 237 0.67 -9.82 32.88
C ASN A 237 -0.83 -9.83 32.62
N VAL A 238 -1.43 -11.00 32.37
CA VAL A 238 -2.86 -11.11 32.07
C VAL A 238 -3.67 -11.01 33.36
N PRO A 239 -4.58 -10.03 33.50
CA PRO A 239 -5.43 -9.96 34.68
C PRO A 239 -6.36 -11.18 34.76
N PRO A 240 -6.55 -11.81 35.94
CA PRO A 240 -7.37 -13.02 36.09
C PRO A 240 -8.83 -12.88 35.65
N LEU A 241 -9.36 -11.66 35.63
CA LEU A 241 -10.73 -11.35 35.25
C LEU A 241 -10.89 -11.08 33.74
N LEU A 242 -9.79 -10.89 33.00
CA LEU A 242 -9.87 -10.50 31.59
C LEU A 242 -10.53 -11.60 30.74
N VAL A 243 -10.07 -12.84 30.88
CA VAL A 243 -10.63 -13.98 30.14
C VAL A 243 -12.10 -14.17 30.50
N LYS A 244 -12.45 -14.06 31.79
CA LYS A 244 -13.85 -14.15 32.24
C LYS A 244 -14.73 -13.03 31.68
N TYR A 245 -14.18 -11.83 31.54
CA TYR A 245 -14.89 -10.72 30.92
C TYR A 245 -15.19 -11.02 29.45
N PHE A 246 -14.20 -11.51 28.69
CA PHE A 246 -14.40 -11.91 27.30
C PHE A 246 -15.44 -13.03 27.16
N GLN A 247 -15.38 -14.06 28.01
CA GLN A 247 -16.39 -15.13 28.09
C GLN A 247 -17.80 -14.61 28.40
N SER A 248 -17.91 -13.57 29.23
CA SER A 248 -19.21 -12.97 29.54
C SER A 248 -19.75 -12.07 28.42
N ALA A 249 -18.86 -11.54 27.58
CA ALA A 249 -19.19 -10.59 26.53
C ALA A 249 -19.45 -11.26 25.17
N SER A 250 -18.93 -12.46 24.95
CA SER A 250 -19.02 -13.18 23.67
C SER A 250 -19.35 -14.65 23.91
N ILE A 251 -20.39 -15.12 23.22
CA ILE A 251 -20.85 -16.50 23.26
C ILE A 251 -19.83 -17.43 22.58
N TYR A 252 -19.15 -16.94 21.55
CA TYR A 252 -18.22 -17.73 20.73
C TYR A 252 -16.77 -17.68 21.21
N PHE A 253 -16.45 -16.87 22.22
CA PHE A 253 -15.07 -16.69 22.66
C PHE A 253 -14.36 -18.00 23.01
N ASP A 254 -15.05 -18.93 23.70
CA ASP A 254 -14.46 -20.22 24.08
C ASP A 254 -14.14 -21.12 22.87
N LEU A 255 -14.76 -20.89 21.70
CA LEU A 255 -14.48 -21.64 20.48
C LEU A 255 -13.20 -21.17 19.78
N VAL A 256 -12.79 -19.92 19.99
CA VAL A 256 -11.62 -19.32 19.35
C VAL A 256 -10.44 -19.16 20.30
N TYR A 257 -10.69 -19.09 21.61
CA TYR A 257 -9.66 -18.87 22.61
C TYR A 257 -8.74 -20.09 22.72
N ALA A 258 -7.49 -19.94 22.28
CA ALA A 258 -6.50 -21.01 22.30
C ALA A 258 -5.61 -21.02 23.56
N GLY A 259 -5.95 -20.22 24.56
CA GLY A 259 -5.25 -20.18 25.83
C GLY A 259 -4.36 -18.94 26.02
N THR A 260 -3.69 -18.92 27.17
CA THR A 260 -2.74 -17.87 27.52
C THR A 260 -1.33 -18.36 27.25
N PHE A 261 -0.53 -17.60 26.49
CA PHE A 261 0.87 -17.96 26.23
C PHE A 261 1.79 -17.38 27.30
N ASP A 262 2.89 -18.07 27.59
CA ASP A 262 3.93 -17.59 28.51
C ASP A 262 5.18 -17.10 27.77
N ASN A 263 5.51 -17.75 26.65
CA ASN A 263 6.77 -17.52 25.93
C ASN A 263 6.52 -17.12 24.47
N ILE A 264 7.40 -16.26 23.96
CA ILE A 264 7.39 -15.80 22.56
C ILE A 264 7.63 -16.96 21.58
N THR A 265 8.37 -18.00 21.99
CA THR A 265 8.61 -19.18 21.14
C THR A 265 7.35 -19.99 20.91
N GLU A 266 6.55 -20.23 21.95
CA GLU A 266 5.24 -20.89 21.83
C GLU A 266 4.29 -20.08 20.95
N LEU A 267 4.31 -18.76 21.11
CA LEU A 267 3.56 -17.85 20.26
C LEU A 267 3.96 -17.98 18.78
N GLN A 268 5.26 -18.00 18.49
CA GLN A 268 5.78 -18.14 17.13
C GLN A 268 5.43 -19.49 16.50
N GLU A 269 5.47 -20.58 17.27
CA GLU A 269 5.04 -21.90 16.78
C GLU A 269 3.56 -21.92 16.42
N ASN A 270 2.70 -21.32 17.24
CA ASN A 270 1.27 -21.23 16.95
C ASN A 270 0.98 -20.35 15.72
N ILE A 271 1.69 -19.23 15.57
CA ILE A 271 1.60 -18.39 14.36
C ILE A 271 2.09 -19.16 13.13
N ALA A 272 3.18 -19.92 13.23
CA ALA A 272 3.74 -20.68 12.11
C ALA A 272 2.84 -21.83 11.63
N ARG A 273 2.00 -22.39 12.52
CA ARG A 273 0.97 -23.36 12.14
C ARG A 273 -0.18 -22.73 11.34
N GLY A 274 -0.27 -21.40 11.31
CA GLY A 274 -1.34 -20.65 10.66
C GLY A 274 -2.66 -20.73 11.43
N GLY A 275 -3.64 -19.95 10.98
CA GLY A 275 -4.96 -19.93 11.63
C GLY A 275 -4.95 -19.22 12.98
N VAL A 276 -4.35 -18.03 13.04
CA VAL A 276 -4.42 -17.14 14.21
C VAL A 276 -5.24 -15.92 13.81
N PHE A 277 -6.35 -15.70 14.51
CA PHE A 277 -7.20 -14.53 14.30
C PHE A 277 -6.52 -13.27 14.87
N ALA A 278 -6.09 -13.33 16.13
CA ALA A 278 -5.35 -12.26 16.76
C ALA A 278 -4.53 -12.75 17.97
N VAL A 279 -3.54 -11.95 18.34
CA VAL A 279 -2.71 -12.13 19.52
C VAL A 279 -2.78 -10.84 20.33
N ILE A 280 -3.20 -10.95 21.58
CA ILE A 280 -3.24 -9.83 22.53
C ILE A 280 -2.03 -9.96 23.45
N ASN A 281 -1.04 -9.11 23.24
CA ASN A 281 0.16 -9.01 24.06
C ASN A 281 0.01 -7.88 25.10
N ILE A 282 -0.04 -8.25 26.38
CA ILE A 282 -0.25 -7.35 27.51
C ILE A 282 1.11 -7.09 28.17
N ASN A 283 1.68 -5.93 27.89
CA ASN A 283 2.93 -5.51 28.52
C ASN A 283 2.67 -4.96 29.94
N ALA A 284 1.59 -4.19 30.11
CA ALA A 284 1.13 -3.73 31.41
C ALA A 284 -0.36 -3.36 31.38
N MET A 285 -1.14 -3.89 32.33
CA MET A 285 -2.55 -3.51 32.53
C MET A 285 -2.81 -3.26 34.01
N THR A 286 -2.39 -2.09 34.48
CA THR A 286 -2.44 -1.68 35.89
C THR A 286 -3.17 -0.35 36.05
N ALA A 287 -3.47 0.05 37.28
CA ALA A 287 -4.14 1.34 37.52
C ALA A 287 -3.34 2.56 37.04
N GLU A 288 -2.03 2.44 36.79
CA GLU A 288 -1.17 3.54 36.36
C GLU A 288 -0.82 3.47 34.87
N LYS A 289 -0.77 2.26 34.30
CA LYS A 289 -0.29 2.02 32.94
C LYS A 289 -1.19 1.04 32.20
N PHE A 290 -1.62 1.45 31.00
CA PHE A 290 -2.30 0.60 30.01
C PHE A 290 -1.43 0.50 28.75
N ASP A 291 -0.86 -0.67 28.53
CA ASP A 291 0.10 -0.98 27.46
C ASP A 291 -0.22 -2.39 26.95
N VAL A 292 -1.00 -2.42 25.88
CA VAL A 292 -1.50 -3.63 25.24
C VAL A 292 -1.28 -3.49 23.74
N GLU A 293 -0.75 -4.54 23.15
CA GLU A 293 -0.47 -4.66 21.74
C GLU A 293 -1.37 -5.74 21.15
N ILE A 294 -2.18 -5.37 20.16
CA ILE A 294 -3.01 -6.31 19.39
C ILE A 294 -2.26 -6.59 18.08
N ARG A 295 -1.87 -7.84 17.85
CA ARG A 295 -1.29 -8.31 16.61
C ARG A 295 -2.33 -9.14 15.86
N MET A 296 -2.47 -8.90 14.57
CA MET A 296 -3.36 -9.66 13.68
C MET A 296 -2.57 -10.14 12.47
N ASP A 297 -3.15 -11.03 11.68
CA ASP A 297 -2.55 -11.46 10.42
C ASP A 297 -2.31 -10.25 9.49
N GLU A 298 -1.27 -10.32 8.67
CA GLU A 298 -0.94 -9.29 7.68
C GLU A 298 -2.09 -9.05 6.70
N LYS A 299 -2.94 -10.07 6.46
CA LYS A 299 -4.14 -9.96 5.63
C LYS A 299 -5.32 -9.28 6.32
N SER A 300 -5.26 -9.10 7.64
CA SER A 300 -6.34 -8.48 8.42
C SER A 300 -6.18 -6.99 8.62
N ILE A 301 -4.95 -6.48 8.65
CA ILE A 301 -4.70 -5.06 8.95
C ILE A 301 -3.66 -4.49 7.99
N PRO A 302 -3.77 -3.19 7.63
CA PRO A 302 -2.77 -2.55 6.78
C PRO A 302 -1.37 -2.62 7.43
N PRO A 303 -0.30 -2.78 6.63
CA PRO A 303 1.06 -2.81 7.15
C PRO A 303 1.41 -1.47 7.83
N PRO A 304 2.09 -1.48 8.98
CA PRO A 304 2.34 -0.28 9.80
C PRO A 304 3.34 0.72 9.19
N GLY A 305 3.91 0.44 8.01
CA GLY A 305 5.00 1.23 7.42
C GLY A 305 4.59 2.58 6.83
N THR A 306 3.30 2.79 6.54
CA THR A 306 2.79 4.02 5.91
C THR A 306 1.61 4.57 6.69
N ILE A 307 1.87 5.57 7.53
CA ILE A 307 0.84 6.24 8.36
C ILE A 307 0.11 7.33 7.55
N ILE A 308 0.72 7.79 6.46
CA ILE A 308 0.18 8.82 5.57
C ILE A 308 0.17 8.31 4.14
N ASN A 309 -0.94 8.56 3.43
CA ASN A 309 -0.99 8.38 2.00
C ASN A 309 -0.69 9.72 1.32
N ILE A 310 0.53 9.87 0.81
CA ILE A 310 0.96 11.07 0.07
C ILE A 310 0.26 11.23 -1.28
N GLU A 311 -0.35 10.16 -1.79
CA GLU A 311 -1.11 10.11 -3.04
C GLU A 311 -2.63 10.32 -2.80
N TYR A 312 -3.03 10.69 -1.58
CA TYR A 312 -4.43 10.94 -1.29
C TYR A 312 -4.90 12.28 -1.89
N SER A 313 -5.70 12.19 -2.95
CA SER A 313 -6.30 13.37 -3.61
C SER A 313 -7.65 13.79 -3.04
N GLY A 314 -8.25 13.00 -2.14
CA GLY A 314 -9.60 13.23 -1.60
C GLY A 314 -10.50 11.98 -1.64
N GLY A 315 -11.67 12.05 -1.00
CA GLY A 315 -12.67 10.98 -0.98
C GLY A 315 -12.38 9.85 0.00
N VAL A 316 -13.03 8.70 -0.18
CA VAL A 316 -12.86 7.54 0.70
C VAL A 316 -11.88 6.55 0.09
N ASN A 317 -10.83 6.22 0.84
CA ASN A 317 -9.90 5.19 0.45
C ASN A 317 -10.34 3.84 1.04
N GLY A 318 -10.76 2.91 0.18
CA GLY A 318 -11.24 1.60 0.62
C GLY A 318 -10.21 0.69 1.30
N GLN A 319 -8.94 1.08 1.28
CA GLN A 319 -7.81 0.33 1.85
C GLN A 319 -7.26 0.96 3.13
N ALA A 320 -8.00 1.89 3.76
CA ALA A 320 -7.52 2.66 4.91
C ALA A 320 -8.19 2.23 6.23
N GLY A 321 -8.85 3.19 6.91
CA GLY A 321 -9.31 3.05 8.28
C GLY A 321 -10.41 1.99 8.49
N GLU A 322 -11.19 1.71 7.45
CA GLU A 322 -12.35 0.82 7.51
C GLU A 322 -11.96 -0.65 7.67
N ILE A 323 -10.72 -1.01 7.28
CA ILE A 323 -10.17 -2.35 7.50
C ILE A 323 -10.07 -2.66 9.00
N TYR A 324 -9.80 -1.67 9.85
CA TYR A 324 -9.75 -1.87 11.31
C TYR A 324 -11.13 -2.17 11.94
N ILE A 325 -12.22 -1.72 11.31
CA ILE A 325 -13.58 -2.09 11.70
C ILE A 325 -13.83 -3.54 11.28
N VAL A 326 -13.57 -3.81 10.01
CA VAL A 326 -13.95 -5.07 9.37
C VAL A 326 -13.13 -6.25 9.89
N SER A 327 -11.86 -6.05 10.22
CA SER A 327 -10.97 -7.05 10.82
C SER A 327 -11.33 -7.46 12.25
N GLY A 328 -12.15 -6.67 12.94
CA GLY A 328 -12.40 -6.84 14.38
C GLY A 328 -11.32 -6.24 15.28
N PHE A 329 -10.31 -5.56 14.74
CA PHE A 329 -9.28 -4.86 15.54
C PHE A 329 -9.93 -3.86 16.52
N LEU A 330 -10.82 -3.01 16.01
CA LEU A 330 -11.51 -2.01 16.83
C LEU A 330 -12.46 -2.64 17.86
N THR A 331 -13.04 -3.80 17.55
CA THR A 331 -13.87 -4.57 18.49
C THR A 331 -13.03 -5.09 19.66
N LEU A 332 -11.89 -5.72 19.37
CA LEU A 332 -10.95 -6.17 20.41
C LEU A 332 -10.43 -5.01 21.25
N GLN A 333 -10.06 -3.90 20.60
CA GLN A 333 -9.60 -2.69 21.26
C GLN A 333 -10.67 -2.11 22.21
N THR A 334 -11.92 -2.03 21.76
CA THR A 334 -13.04 -1.54 22.57
C THR A 334 -13.26 -2.43 23.78
N MET A 335 -13.28 -3.76 23.61
CA MET A 335 -13.42 -4.70 24.72
C MET A 335 -12.30 -4.58 25.76
N LEU A 336 -11.05 -4.39 25.32
CA LEU A 336 -9.91 -4.19 26.22
C LEU A 336 -10.02 -2.87 26.98
N TYR A 337 -10.47 -1.80 26.32
CA TYR A 337 -10.73 -0.51 26.98
C TYR A 337 -11.87 -0.61 27.98
N ASP A 338 -12.99 -1.21 27.62
CA ASP A 338 -14.14 -1.36 28.51
C ASP A 338 -13.76 -2.18 29.75
N PHE A 339 -13.04 -3.29 29.58
CA PHE A 339 -12.49 -4.06 30.68
C PHE A 339 -11.58 -3.20 31.57
N TYR A 340 -10.65 -2.47 30.97
CA TYR A 340 -9.70 -1.65 31.72
C TYR A 340 -10.41 -0.54 32.51
N LEU A 341 -11.33 0.18 31.88
CA LEU A 341 -12.08 1.27 32.52
C LEU A 341 -12.97 0.75 33.65
N LYS A 342 -13.61 -0.41 33.45
CA LYS A 342 -14.56 -1.02 34.40
C LYS A 342 -13.86 -1.73 35.56
N GLU A 343 -12.91 -2.62 35.27
CA GLU A 343 -12.35 -3.53 36.28
C GLU A 343 -11.06 -2.97 36.91
N VAL A 344 -10.22 -2.30 36.12
CA VAL A 344 -8.92 -1.78 36.60
C VAL A 344 -9.07 -0.37 37.17
N LYS A 345 -9.66 0.56 36.39
CA LYS A 345 -9.89 1.95 36.85
C LYS A 345 -11.15 2.10 37.70
N ARG A 346 -12.07 1.14 37.66
CA ARG A 346 -13.33 1.14 38.43
C ARG A 346 -14.17 2.40 38.23
N ILE A 347 -14.22 2.87 36.98
CA ILE A 347 -15.05 4.01 36.61
C ILE A 347 -16.53 3.57 36.65
N PRO A 348 -17.45 4.40 37.21
CA PRO A 348 -18.86 4.05 37.29
C PRO A 348 -19.47 3.74 35.92
N PHE A 349 -20.34 2.72 35.87
CA PHE A 349 -20.92 2.16 34.64
C PHE A 349 -21.57 3.21 33.71
N ASN A 350 -22.27 4.20 34.29
CA ASN A 350 -22.89 5.30 33.54
C ASN A 350 -21.89 6.20 32.79
N LYS A 351 -20.59 6.08 33.07
CA LYS A 351 -19.49 6.77 32.40
C LYS A 351 -18.54 5.83 31.64
N SER A 352 -18.73 4.50 31.75
CA SER A 352 -17.81 3.51 31.20
C SER A 352 -18.38 2.70 30.03
N HIS A 353 -19.69 2.80 29.75
CA HIS A 353 -20.30 2.15 28.58
C HIS A 353 -20.73 3.21 27.57
N PHE A 354 -19.92 3.38 26.53
CA PHE A 354 -20.26 4.16 25.35
C PHE A 354 -20.35 3.18 24.18
N THR A 355 -21.35 3.33 23.32
CA THR A 355 -21.36 2.62 22.04
C THR A 355 -20.56 3.45 21.05
N PRO A 356 -19.30 3.10 20.76
CA PRO A 356 -18.50 3.87 19.84
C PRO A 356 -19.03 3.71 18.42
N TYR A 357 -19.19 4.86 17.76
CA TYR A 357 -19.46 4.94 16.34
C TYR A 357 -18.25 5.51 15.63
N VAL A 358 -17.94 4.94 14.47
CA VAL A 358 -16.86 5.37 13.59
C VAL A 358 -17.47 5.77 12.25
N ILE A 359 -16.96 6.86 11.69
CA ILE A 359 -17.38 7.36 10.38
C ILE A 359 -16.20 8.03 9.71
N SER A 360 -16.14 7.95 8.38
CA SER A 360 -15.19 8.76 7.63
C SER A 360 -15.60 10.23 7.66
N MET A 361 -14.60 11.10 7.73
CA MET A 361 -14.83 12.53 7.55
C MET A 361 -15.37 12.76 6.12
N GLY A 362 -16.38 13.62 5.99
CA GLY A 362 -16.89 14.02 4.67
C GLY A 362 -15.80 14.64 3.82
N SER A 363 -15.87 14.42 2.50
CA SER A 363 -14.90 14.98 1.55
C SER A 363 -15.49 16.16 0.80
N ILE A 364 -14.70 17.21 0.61
CA ILE A 364 -15.01 18.26 -0.36
C ILE A 364 -14.85 17.73 -1.78
N ALA A 365 -15.44 18.41 -2.77
CA ALA A 365 -15.22 18.08 -4.17
C ALA A 365 -13.72 18.16 -4.52
N TYR A 366 -13.22 17.15 -5.24
CA TYR A 366 -11.80 17.03 -5.58
C TYR A 366 -11.60 16.54 -7.01
N SER A 367 -10.42 16.82 -7.56
CA SER A 367 -9.96 16.29 -8.84
C SER A 367 -8.64 15.56 -8.64
N SER A 368 -8.57 14.31 -9.06
CA SER A 368 -7.39 13.45 -8.97
C SER A 368 -6.89 13.13 -10.38
N PRO A 369 -5.81 13.76 -10.84
CA PRO A 369 -5.23 13.46 -12.15
C PRO A 369 -4.51 12.11 -12.12
N LYS A 370 -5.12 11.06 -12.68
CA LYS A 370 -4.59 9.68 -12.68
C LYS A 370 -3.18 9.57 -13.28
N LEU A 371 -2.90 10.41 -14.28
CA LEU A 371 -1.59 10.41 -14.95
C LEU A 371 -0.47 10.91 -14.03
N ILE A 372 -0.76 11.81 -13.08
CA ILE A 372 0.25 12.28 -12.11
C ILE A 372 0.58 11.18 -11.11
N HIS A 373 -0.39 10.39 -10.68
CA HIS A 373 -0.16 9.22 -9.81
C HIS A 373 0.80 8.20 -10.45
N LEU A 374 0.65 7.93 -11.75
CA LEU A 374 1.54 7.02 -12.47
C LEU A 374 2.82 7.69 -12.99
N SER A 375 2.91 9.03 -12.90
CA SER A 375 4.00 9.78 -13.53
C SER A 375 5.36 9.43 -12.96
N GLY A 376 5.49 9.19 -11.65
CA GLY A 376 6.77 8.83 -11.04
C GLY A 376 7.41 7.58 -11.66
N MET A 377 6.60 6.52 -11.87
CA MET A 377 7.06 5.29 -12.51
C MET A 377 7.34 5.49 -14.01
N LEU A 378 6.48 6.24 -14.69
CA LEU A 378 6.63 6.52 -16.12
C LEU A 378 7.85 7.39 -16.43
N VAL A 379 8.16 8.36 -15.57
CA VAL A 379 9.34 9.23 -15.70
C VAL A 379 10.61 8.41 -15.50
N ALA A 380 10.67 7.53 -14.50
CA ALA A 380 11.81 6.63 -14.31
C ALA A 380 12.02 5.74 -15.55
N PHE A 381 10.95 5.16 -16.08
CA PHE A 381 10.99 4.37 -17.31
C PHE A 381 11.46 5.19 -18.53
N ALA A 382 10.96 6.42 -18.69
CA ALA A 382 11.38 7.33 -19.76
C ALA A 382 12.85 7.76 -19.63
N ILE A 383 13.34 7.98 -18.40
CA ILE A 383 14.75 8.28 -18.15
C ILE A 383 15.61 7.06 -18.52
N VAL A 384 15.24 5.85 -18.12
CA VAL A 384 15.96 4.63 -18.49
C VAL A 384 16.00 4.45 -20.01
N LEU A 385 14.86 4.61 -20.71
CA LEU A 385 14.81 4.53 -22.17
C LEU A 385 15.63 5.62 -22.85
N SER A 386 15.59 6.85 -22.35
CA SER A 386 16.37 7.96 -22.92
C SER A 386 17.88 7.77 -22.70
N LEU A 387 18.28 7.08 -21.63
CA LEU A 387 19.67 6.71 -21.37
C LEU A 387 20.13 5.45 -22.12
N MET A 388 19.22 4.57 -22.58
CA MET A 388 19.60 3.39 -23.35
C MET A 388 20.33 3.74 -24.65
N TYR A 389 19.86 4.75 -25.39
CA TYR A 389 20.48 5.19 -26.64
C TYR A 389 21.92 5.76 -26.48
N PRO A 390 22.19 6.71 -25.56
CA PRO A 390 23.55 7.18 -25.33
C PRO A 390 24.46 6.11 -24.72
N VAL A 391 23.94 5.18 -23.90
CA VAL A 391 24.73 4.07 -23.35
C VAL A 391 25.13 3.07 -24.44
N THR A 392 24.25 2.74 -25.38
CA THR A 392 24.60 1.87 -26.52
C THR A 392 25.63 2.53 -27.44
N LEU A 393 25.47 3.83 -27.73
CA LEU A 393 26.47 4.62 -28.46
C LEU A 393 27.84 4.65 -27.78
N LEU A 394 27.88 4.88 -26.45
CA LEU A 394 29.12 4.88 -25.68
C LEU A 394 29.76 3.50 -25.64
N HIS A 395 28.96 2.44 -25.51
CA HIS A 395 29.46 1.07 -25.51
C HIS A 395 30.02 0.67 -26.88
N ASP A 396 29.35 1.04 -27.98
CA ASP A 396 29.83 0.81 -29.34
C ASP A 396 31.09 1.62 -29.65
N VAL A 397 31.19 2.88 -29.22
CA VAL A 397 32.40 3.72 -29.39
C VAL A 397 33.55 3.20 -28.52
N ALA A 398 33.28 2.74 -27.30
CA ALA A 398 34.28 2.12 -26.43
C ALA A 398 34.76 0.78 -26.99
N TRP A 399 33.87 -0.03 -27.56
CA TRP A 399 34.22 -1.27 -28.25
C TRP A 399 34.99 -0.99 -29.55
N TRP A 400 34.63 0.04 -30.32
CA TRP A 400 35.37 0.49 -31.50
C TRP A 400 36.79 0.98 -31.15
N ARG A 401 36.96 1.73 -30.05
CA ARG A 401 38.28 2.16 -29.54
C ARG A 401 39.13 1.01 -29.04
N LYS A 402 38.51 -0.07 -28.55
CA LYS A 402 39.22 -1.26 -28.06
C LYS A 402 39.56 -2.24 -29.20
N SER A 403 38.72 -2.32 -30.23
CA SER A 403 38.89 -3.17 -31.41
C SER A 403 39.80 -2.55 -32.47
N TYR A 404 39.84 -1.22 -32.60
CA TYR A 404 40.78 -0.50 -33.47
C TYR A 404 41.78 0.28 -32.63
N GLY A 405 42.85 -0.43 -32.22
CA GLY A 405 44.01 0.17 -31.61
C GLY A 405 44.58 1.31 -32.46
N PHE A 406 45.03 2.36 -31.79
CA PHE A 406 45.79 3.47 -32.33
C PHE A 406 46.90 2.96 -33.28
N GLY A 407 46.76 3.24 -34.58
CA GLY A 407 47.71 2.74 -35.58
C GLY A 407 47.48 3.25 -37.00
N LYS A 408 47.92 4.49 -37.26
CA LYS A 408 48.36 5.08 -38.55
C LYS A 408 47.48 4.93 -39.82
N SER A 409 47.36 6.09 -40.48
CA SER A 409 47.12 6.31 -41.92
C SER A 409 45.66 6.40 -42.37
N TRP A 410 45.11 7.61 -42.28
CA TRP A 410 44.05 8.05 -43.19
C TRP A 410 44.63 8.21 -44.60
N LYS A 411 44.28 7.28 -45.50
CA LYS A 411 44.31 7.50 -46.94
C LYS A 411 43.08 6.86 -47.60
N LEU A 412 42.27 7.74 -48.18
CA LEU A 412 41.58 7.61 -49.47
C LEU A 412 40.30 6.74 -49.58
N TRP A 413 39.26 7.49 -49.98
CA TRP A 413 38.24 7.24 -51.02
C TRP A 413 36.87 6.69 -50.60
N GLY A 414 35.85 7.44 -51.04
CA GLY A 414 34.42 7.20 -50.92
C GLY A 414 33.68 8.49 -50.63
#